data_AF-A0A2N3V5Z1-F1
#
_entry.id   AF-A0A2N3V5Z1-F1
#
_cell.length_a   1.000
_cell.length_b   1.000
_cell.length_c   1.000
_cell.angle_alpha   90.00
_cell.angle_beta   90.00
_cell.angle_gamma   90.00
#
_symmetry.space_group_name_H-M   'P 1'
#
loop_
_entity.id
_entity.type
_entity.pdbx_description
1 polymer ?
#
loop_
_entity_poly.entity_id
_entity_poly.type
_entity_poly.pdbx_seq_one_letter_code
_entity_poly.pdbx_strand_id
1 'polypeptide(L)'
;MDQSLVDRTLDYLSAGAAGDVAALDAVHDPGFESIRCDGAGRVVALSRAEFLSLVRAPRERGQRGERMGDIGFLATSEYDGHGAVIVRRVQGGVPVLCTFVWRREEGEWTTLLRAFTFAPHAMPGAMPDAAPDSVPDAAPDAAPPSPPDSVPVFLPDFLSDRGRDLA
;
A
#
# COMPACT_ATOMS: atom_id res chain seq x y z
N MET A 1 -1.77 -24.77 6.56
CA MET A 1 -2.35 -23.67 5.77
C MET A 1 -3.47 -23.10 6.59
N ASP A 2 -3.52 -21.78 6.79
CA ASP A 2 -4.60 -21.13 7.53
C ASP A 2 -5.86 -21.08 6.66
N GLN A 3 -6.89 -21.83 7.07
CA GLN A 3 -8.12 -21.93 6.30
C GLN A 3 -8.94 -20.64 6.33
N SER A 4 -8.92 -19.90 7.44
CA SER A 4 -9.68 -18.65 7.56
C SER A 4 -9.16 -17.57 6.60
N LEU A 5 -7.84 -17.49 6.43
CA LEU A 5 -7.19 -16.59 5.48
C LEU A 5 -7.47 -16.99 4.03
N VAL A 6 -7.50 -18.30 3.76
CA VAL A 6 -7.84 -18.87 2.45
C VAL A 6 -9.27 -18.54 2.07
N ASP A 7 -10.23 -18.79 2.97
CA ASP A 7 -11.65 -18.54 2.75
C ASP A 7 -11.88 -17.04 2.51
N ARG A 8 -11.26 -16.19 3.34
CA ARG A 8 -11.33 -14.74 3.15
C ARG A 8 -10.79 -14.28 1.79
N THR A 9 -9.69 -14.87 1.35
CA THR A 9 -9.10 -14.55 0.05
C THR A 9 -9.95 -15.06 -1.09
N LEU A 10 -10.62 -16.20 -0.92
CA LEU A 10 -11.57 -16.73 -1.89
C LEU A 10 -12.78 -15.80 -2.04
N ASP A 11 -13.32 -15.27 -0.95
CA ASP A 11 -14.41 -14.27 -0.98
C ASP A 11 -13.98 -13.02 -1.76
N TYR A 12 -12.77 -12.52 -1.49
CA TYR A 12 -12.20 -11.38 -2.21
C TYR A 12 -12.05 -11.65 -3.71
N LEU A 13 -11.52 -12.82 -4.09
CA LEU A 13 -11.38 -13.23 -5.48
C LEU A 13 -12.75 -13.38 -6.17
N SER A 14 -13.74 -13.91 -5.45
CA SER A 14 -15.12 -14.07 -5.93
C SER A 14 -15.79 -12.72 -6.18
N ALA A 15 -15.63 -11.76 -5.27
CA ALA A 15 -16.09 -10.38 -5.46
C ALA A 15 -15.44 -9.73 -6.70
N GLY A 16 -14.13 -9.97 -6.90
CA GLY A 16 -13.41 -9.55 -8.09
C GLY A 16 -13.98 -10.11 -9.39
N ALA A 17 -14.27 -11.41 -9.42
CA ALA A 17 -14.86 -12.08 -10.59
C ALA A 17 -16.30 -11.60 -10.87
N ALA A 18 -17.07 -11.28 -9.82
CA ALA A 18 -18.42 -10.71 -9.94
C ALA A 18 -18.44 -9.23 -10.36
N GLY A 19 -17.28 -8.55 -10.31
CA GLY A 19 -17.19 -7.11 -10.48
C GLY A 19 -17.88 -6.33 -9.35
N ASP A 20 -17.94 -6.91 -8.14
CA ASP A 20 -18.51 -6.28 -6.96
C ASP A 20 -17.51 -5.32 -6.34
N VAL A 21 -17.48 -4.12 -6.90
CA VAL A 21 -16.52 -3.09 -6.51
C VAL A 21 -16.78 -2.60 -5.09
N ALA A 22 -18.02 -2.63 -4.61
CA ALA A 22 -18.34 -2.22 -3.24
C ALA A 22 -17.75 -3.20 -2.22
N ALA A 23 -17.87 -4.50 -2.48
CA ALA A 23 -17.26 -5.53 -1.64
C ALA A 23 -15.73 -5.46 -1.64
N LEU A 24 -15.11 -5.19 -2.79
CA LEU A 24 -13.65 -5.01 -2.87
C LEU A 24 -13.19 -3.74 -2.13
N ASP A 25 -13.89 -2.62 -2.35
CA ASP A 25 -13.56 -1.34 -1.76
C ASP A 25 -13.63 -1.39 -0.22
N ALA A 26 -14.64 -2.09 0.32
CA ALA A 26 -14.87 -2.22 1.76
C ALA A 26 -13.73 -2.93 2.51
N VAL A 27 -12.94 -3.77 1.82
CA VAL A 27 -11.86 -4.53 2.46
C VAL A 27 -10.49 -3.91 2.23
N HIS A 28 -10.35 -2.96 1.31
CA HIS A 28 -9.07 -2.33 1.03
C HIS A 28 -8.66 -1.33 2.11
N ASP A 29 -7.41 -1.42 2.54
CA ASP A 29 -6.79 -0.36 3.33
C ASP A 29 -6.79 0.97 2.54
N PRO A 30 -6.90 2.15 3.19
CA PRO A 30 -6.78 3.44 2.52
C PRO A 30 -5.48 3.58 1.71
N GLY A 31 -4.39 2.99 2.20
CA GLY A 31 -3.10 2.95 1.52
C GLY A 31 -2.90 1.71 0.65
N PHE A 32 -3.95 0.98 0.28
CA PHE A 32 -3.87 -0.23 -0.54
C PHE A 32 -3.24 0.05 -1.91
N GLU A 33 -2.36 -0.86 -2.32
CA GLU A 33 -1.76 -0.88 -3.65
C GLU A 33 -1.77 -2.28 -4.24
N SER A 34 -2.05 -2.36 -5.54
CA SER A 34 -1.86 -3.57 -6.34
C SER A 34 -0.61 -3.44 -7.19
N ILE A 35 0.41 -4.21 -6.85
CA ILE A 35 1.68 -4.26 -7.58
C ILE A 35 1.59 -5.41 -8.59
N ARG A 36 1.79 -5.09 -9.87
CA ARG A 36 1.63 -6.04 -10.97
C ARG A 36 2.91 -6.09 -11.78
N CYS A 37 3.40 -7.30 -12.02
CA CYS A 37 4.61 -7.58 -12.79
C CYS A 37 4.26 -8.45 -14.00
N ASP A 38 4.73 -8.07 -15.18
CA ASP A 38 4.58 -8.87 -16.40
C ASP A 38 5.80 -9.79 -16.65
N GLY A 39 5.68 -10.70 -17.62
CA GLY A 39 6.77 -11.60 -18.01
C GLY A 39 8.01 -10.89 -18.59
N ALA A 40 7.92 -9.61 -18.94
CA ALA A 40 9.05 -8.79 -19.36
C ALA A 40 9.72 -8.03 -18.19
N GLY A 41 9.22 -8.23 -16.96
CA GLY A 41 9.73 -7.56 -15.77
C GLY A 41 9.22 -6.13 -15.59
N ARG A 42 8.23 -5.69 -16.37
CA ARG A 42 7.61 -4.38 -16.16
C ARG A 42 6.74 -4.44 -14.92
N VAL A 43 6.91 -3.45 -14.05
CA VAL A 43 6.15 -3.33 -12.80
C VAL A 43 5.25 -2.10 -12.86
N VAL A 44 4.00 -2.27 -12.45
CA VAL A 44 3.03 -1.18 -12.25
C VAL A 44 2.48 -1.29 -10.84
N ALA A 45 2.48 -0.19 -10.10
CA ALA A 45 1.72 -0.03 -8.88
C ALA A 45 0.41 0.68 -9.23
N LEU A 46 -0.71 0.05 -8.88
CA LEU A 46 -2.04 0.66 -9.00
C LEU A 46 -2.51 1.05 -7.62
N SER A 47 -2.92 2.30 -7.48
CA SER A 47 -3.69 2.75 -6.32
C SER A 47 -5.01 1.98 -6.21
N ARG A 48 -5.61 2.01 -5.02
CA ARG A 48 -6.98 1.52 -4.78
C ARG A 48 -7.98 2.01 -5.84
N ALA A 49 -7.97 3.31 -6.15
CA ALA A 49 -8.90 3.90 -7.12
C ALA A 49 -8.70 3.36 -8.55
N GLU A 50 -7.45 3.25 -9.00
CA GLU A 50 -7.13 2.71 -10.32
C GLU A 50 -7.49 1.23 -10.43
N PHE A 51 -7.16 0.43 -9.39
CA PHE A 51 -7.51 -0.98 -9.35
C PHE A 51 -9.03 -1.19 -9.43
N LEU A 52 -9.82 -0.46 -8.64
CA LEU A 52 -11.28 -0.57 -8.66
C LEU A 52 -11.87 -0.08 -10.00
N SER A 53 -11.23 0.89 -10.65
CA SER A 53 -11.63 1.35 -11.99
C SER A 53 -11.39 0.25 -13.05
N LEU A 54 -10.29 -0.50 -12.95
CA LEU A 54 -10.04 -1.66 -13.81
C LEU A 54 -11.09 -2.76 -13.60
N VAL A 55 -11.59 -2.96 -12.38
CA VAL A 55 -12.64 -3.95 -12.09
C VAL A 55 -14.01 -3.48 -12.64
N ARG A 56 -14.31 -2.17 -12.63
CA ARG A 56 -15.55 -1.60 -13.19
C ARG A 56 -15.61 -1.71 -14.72
N ALA A 57 -14.49 -1.44 -15.40
CA ALA A 57 -14.46 -1.22 -16.85
C ALA A 57 -14.98 -2.39 -17.73
N PRO A 58 -14.79 -3.68 -17.38
CA PRO A 58 -15.40 -4.80 -18.11
C PRO A 58 -16.92 -4.88 -17.94
N ARG A 59 -17.42 -4.61 -16.72
CA ARG A 59 -18.85 -4.65 -16.39
C ARG A 59 -19.64 -3.59 -17.16
N GLU A 60 -19.08 -2.38 -17.27
CA GLU A 60 -19.67 -1.27 -18.03
C GLU A 60 -19.75 -1.56 -19.54
N ARG A 61 -18.85 -2.41 -20.06
CA ARG A 61 -18.87 -2.87 -21.46
C ARG A 61 -19.79 -4.07 -21.70
N GLY A 62 -20.56 -4.50 -20.70
CA GLY A 62 -21.41 -5.70 -20.80
C GLY A 62 -20.62 -6.99 -20.97
N GLN A 63 -19.31 -6.98 -20.73
CA GLN A 63 -18.50 -8.20 -20.72
C GLN A 63 -18.81 -8.96 -19.44
N ARG A 64 -19.19 -10.23 -19.60
CA ARG A 64 -19.42 -11.13 -18.46
C ARG A 64 -18.11 -11.21 -17.68
N GLY A 65 -18.15 -10.91 -16.38
CA GLY A 65 -16.99 -11.02 -15.49
C GLY A 65 -16.27 -12.35 -15.74
N GLU A 66 -14.95 -12.30 -15.78
CA GLU A 66 -14.15 -13.47 -16.12
C GLU A 66 -14.54 -14.62 -15.20
N ARG A 67 -14.89 -15.77 -15.80
CA ARG A 67 -15.21 -16.97 -15.02
C ARG A 67 -13.99 -17.27 -14.16
N MET A 68 -14.20 -17.34 -12.85
CA MET A 68 -13.16 -17.71 -11.92
C MET A 68 -12.57 -19.06 -12.37
N GLY A 69 -11.32 -19.02 -12.88
CA GLY A 69 -10.63 -20.20 -13.38
C GLY A 69 -10.16 -21.08 -12.24
N ASP A 70 -9.34 -22.08 -12.56
CA ASP A 70 -8.76 -22.96 -11.54
C ASP A 70 -7.93 -22.13 -10.55
N ILE A 71 -8.26 -22.23 -9.26
CA ILE A 71 -7.55 -21.58 -8.15
C ILE A 71 -6.85 -22.66 -7.34
N GLY A 72 -5.56 -22.45 -7.07
CA GLY A 72 -4.77 -23.24 -6.14
C GLY A 72 -4.11 -22.34 -5.10
N PHE A 73 -4.38 -22.61 -3.83
CA PHE A 73 -3.67 -21.99 -2.72
C PHE A 73 -2.36 -22.75 -2.50
N LEU A 74 -1.23 -22.02 -2.57
CA LEU A 74 0.10 -22.61 -2.54
C LEU A 74 0.71 -22.55 -1.13
N ALA A 75 0.51 -21.43 -0.44
CA ALA A 75 1.05 -21.22 0.90
C ALA A 75 0.28 -20.12 1.63
N THR A 76 0.32 -20.19 2.96
CA THR A 76 -0.11 -19.13 3.87
C THR A 76 0.98 -18.92 4.91
N SER A 77 1.20 -17.67 5.32
CA SER A 77 2.04 -17.32 6.46
C SER A 77 1.35 -16.26 7.30
N GLU A 78 1.56 -16.29 8.61
CA GLU A 78 1.05 -15.30 9.55
C GLU A 78 2.21 -14.72 10.37
N TYR A 79 2.20 -13.41 10.59
CA TYR A 79 3.14 -12.71 11.44
C TYR A 79 2.49 -11.44 12.01
N ASP A 80 2.45 -11.32 13.33
CA ASP A 80 2.02 -10.10 14.03
C ASP A 80 0.66 -9.55 13.55
N GLY A 81 -0.36 -10.42 13.45
CA GLY A 81 -1.69 -10.05 12.96
C GLY A 81 -1.76 -9.76 11.45
N HIS A 82 -0.69 -10.06 10.70
CA HIS A 82 -0.66 -9.96 9.25
C HIS A 82 -0.60 -11.35 8.63
N GLY A 83 -1.36 -11.57 7.57
CA GLY A 83 -1.44 -12.83 6.85
C GLY A 83 -1.01 -12.63 5.41
N ALA A 84 -0.13 -13.48 4.88
CA ALA A 84 0.16 -13.52 3.46
C ALA A 84 -0.32 -14.85 2.88
N VAL A 85 -0.96 -14.81 1.71
CA VAL A 85 -1.40 -16.00 0.99
C VAL A 85 -0.95 -15.95 -0.45
N ILE A 86 -0.35 -17.04 -0.91
CA ILE A 86 0.12 -17.22 -2.28
C ILE A 86 -0.92 -18.05 -3.03
N VAL A 87 -1.42 -17.50 -4.12
CA VAL A 87 -2.50 -18.08 -4.94
C VAL A 87 -2.02 -18.20 -6.37
N ARG A 88 -2.13 -19.38 -6.95
CA ARG A 88 -2.06 -19.58 -8.40
C ARG A 88 -3.48 -19.61 -8.95
N ARG A 89 -3.76 -18.84 -9.99
CA ARG A 89 -5.04 -18.87 -10.69
C ARG A 89 -4.87 -18.89 -12.20
N VAL A 90 -5.88 -19.32 -12.94
CA VAL A 90 -5.90 -19.20 -14.41
C VAL A 90 -6.83 -18.08 -14.84
N GLN A 91 -6.29 -17.07 -15.54
CA GLN A 91 -7.03 -15.92 -16.05
C GLN A 91 -6.93 -15.93 -17.59
N GLY A 92 -8.06 -16.09 -18.29
CA GLY A 92 -8.07 -16.16 -19.77
C GLY A 92 -7.18 -17.28 -20.35
N GLY A 93 -7.00 -18.39 -19.62
CA GLY A 93 -6.09 -19.48 -20.00
C GLY A 93 -4.62 -19.27 -19.61
N VAL A 94 -4.30 -18.11 -19.02
CA VAL A 94 -2.94 -17.74 -18.60
C VAL A 94 -2.79 -18.00 -17.09
N PRO A 95 -1.75 -18.72 -16.63
CA PRO A 95 -1.48 -18.85 -15.20
C PRO A 95 -0.98 -17.52 -14.64
N VAL A 96 -1.60 -17.09 -13.55
CA VAL A 96 -1.28 -15.87 -12.81
C VAL A 96 -0.94 -16.28 -11.38
N LEU A 97 0.15 -15.74 -10.86
CA LEU A 97 0.54 -15.93 -9.47
C LEU A 97 0.23 -14.65 -8.69
N CYS A 98 -0.50 -14.77 -7.60
CA CYS A 98 -0.88 -13.66 -6.74
C CYS A 98 -0.37 -13.88 -5.32
N THR A 99 0.05 -12.82 -4.65
CA THR A 99 0.24 -12.80 -3.19
C THR A 99 -0.65 -11.72 -2.60
N PHE A 100 -1.48 -12.08 -1.62
CA PHE A 100 -2.34 -11.13 -0.91
C PHE A 100 -1.84 -10.99 0.52
N VAL A 101 -1.74 -9.74 0.98
CA VAL A 101 -1.36 -9.42 2.36
C VAL A 101 -2.57 -8.83 3.06
N TRP A 102 -2.99 -9.51 4.11
CA TRP A 102 -4.14 -9.18 4.94
C TRP A 102 -3.69 -8.73 6.34
N ARG A 103 -4.52 -7.91 6.97
CA ARG A 103 -4.45 -7.55 8.38
C ARG A 103 -5.63 -8.19 9.10
N ARG A 104 -5.38 -8.69 10.30
CA ARG A 104 -6.36 -9.27 11.20
C ARG A 104 -6.76 -8.25 12.27
N GLU A 105 -8.05 -8.11 12.48
CA GLU A 105 -8.62 -7.28 13.55
C GLU A 105 -9.65 -8.14 14.29
N GLU A 106 -9.58 -8.14 15.62
CA GLU A 106 -10.50 -8.90 16.49
C GLU A 106 -10.62 -10.40 16.18
N GLY A 107 -9.62 -11.00 15.52
CA GLY A 107 -9.63 -12.42 15.15
C GLY A 107 -9.99 -12.69 13.69
N GLU A 108 -10.48 -11.68 12.97
CA GLU A 108 -10.98 -11.80 11.60
C GLU A 108 -10.04 -11.11 10.59
N TRP A 109 -9.89 -11.70 9.40
CA TRP A 109 -9.11 -11.10 8.32
C TRP A 109 -9.91 -9.99 7.64
N THR A 110 -9.84 -8.77 8.14
CA THR A 110 -10.73 -7.68 7.74
C THR A 110 -10.20 -6.89 6.55
N THR A 111 -8.92 -6.53 6.59
CA THR A 111 -8.33 -5.53 5.68
C THR A 111 -7.27 -6.13 4.77
N LEU A 112 -7.40 -5.93 3.47
CA LEU A 112 -6.37 -6.23 2.48
C LEU A 112 -5.44 -5.02 2.32
N LEU A 113 -4.16 -5.24 2.61
CA LEU A 113 -3.13 -4.19 2.58
C LEU A 113 -2.45 -4.10 1.22
N ARG A 114 -2.11 -5.24 0.62
CA ARG A 114 -1.36 -5.31 -0.65
C ARG A 114 -1.77 -6.51 -1.47
N ALA A 115 -1.71 -6.35 -2.79
CA ALA A 115 -1.86 -7.45 -3.74
C ALA A 115 -0.71 -7.42 -4.74
N PHE A 116 0.11 -8.46 -4.75
CA PHE A 116 1.17 -8.65 -5.74
C PHE A 116 0.67 -9.63 -6.80
N THR A 117 0.82 -9.31 -8.07
CA THR A 117 0.36 -10.17 -9.17
C THR A 117 1.46 -10.31 -10.21
N PHE A 118 1.78 -11.54 -10.59
CA PHE A 118 2.65 -11.86 -11.71
C PHE A 118 1.85 -12.54 -12.82
N ALA A 119 1.88 -11.97 -14.02
CA ALA A 119 1.25 -12.53 -15.20
C ALA A 119 2.27 -12.65 -16.35
N PRO A 120 2.43 -13.82 -17.00
CA PRO A 120 3.44 -14.02 -18.03
C PRO A 120 3.15 -13.31 -19.35
N HIS A 121 1.94 -12.80 -19.57
CA HIS A 121 1.57 -12.01 -20.74
C HIS A 121 1.34 -10.54 -20.36
N ALA A 122 1.53 -9.65 -21.34
CA ALA A 122 1.21 -8.24 -21.18
C ALA A 122 -0.25 -8.08 -20.72
N MET A 123 -0.42 -7.37 -19.61
CA MET A 123 -1.71 -7.14 -18.96
C MET A 123 -2.70 -6.47 -19.95
N PRO A 124 -3.92 -7.00 -20.15
CA PRO A 124 -4.91 -6.35 -20.99
C PRO A 124 -5.49 -5.13 -20.27
N GLY A 125 -5.31 -3.95 -20.87
CA GLY A 125 -5.62 -2.66 -20.29
C GLY A 125 -4.34 -1.87 -20.18
N ALA A 126 -4.14 -0.97 -21.14
CA ALA A 126 -2.99 -0.08 -21.28
C ALA A 126 -2.37 0.25 -19.92
N MET A 127 -1.07 -0.04 -19.77
CA MET A 127 -0.26 0.70 -18.81
C MET A 127 -0.60 2.18 -19.03
N PRO A 128 -1.10 2.92 -18.02
CA PRO A 128 -0.81 4.35 -18.05
C PRO A 128 0.71 4.42 -18.18
N ASP A 129 1.18 5.11 -19.22
CA ASP A 129 2.60 5.30 -19.45
C ASP A 129 3.19 5.84 -18.14
N ALA A 130 3.88 4.98 -17.40
CA ALA A 130 4.45 5.34 -16.13
C ALA A 130 5.63 6.26 -16.48
N ALA A 131 5.34 7.55 -16.56
CA ALA A 131 6.35 8.58 -16.59
C ALA A 131 7.34 8.31 -15.44
N PRO A 132 8.64 8.44 -15.68
CA PRO A 132 9.66 8.03 -14.72
C PRO A 132 9.54 8.85 -13.43
N ASP A 133 9.88 8.21 -12.31
CA ASP A 133 10.05 8.79 -10.98
C ASP A 133 10.42 10.27 -11.03
N SER A 134 9.49 11.13 -10.64
CA SER A 134 9.79 12.50 -10.26
C SER A 134 9.75 12.57 -8.75
N VAL A 135 10.79 12.06 -8.11
CA VAL A 135 11.21 12.57 -6.81
C VAL A 135 12.05 13.80 -7.10
N PRO A 136 11.59 15.04 -6.84
CA PRO A 136 12.53 16.12 -6.66
C PRO A 136 13.15 15.90 -5.28
N ASP A 137 14.35 15.35 -5.26
CA ASP A 137 15.27 15.43 -4.13
C ASP A 137 15.59 16.92 -3.91
N ALA A 138 14.81 17.56 -3.05
CA ALA A 138 14.97 18.97 -2.71
C ALA A 138 14.65 19.18 -1.23
N ALA A 139 15.51 18.66 -0.36
CA ALA A 139 15.80 19.34 0.88
C ALA A 139 17.17 20.02 0.74
N PRO A 140 17.24 21.35 0.79
CA PRO A 140 18.33 22.02 1.45
C PRO A 140 17.83 22.59 2.77
N ASP A 141 18.49 22.10 3.81
CA ASP A 141 18.51 22.55 5.19
C ASP A 141 18.42 24.08 5.33
N ALA A 142 17.31 24.57 5.87
CA ALA A 142 17.15 25.97 6.23
C ALA A 142 17.23 26.10 7.75
N ALA A 143 18.47 26.18 8.26
CA ALA A 143 18.74 26.67 9.60
C ALA A 143 18.13 28.09 9.78
N PRO A 144 17.60 28.43 10.97
CA PRO A 144 17.09 29.78 11.22
C PRO A 144 18.24 30.78 11.27
N PRO A 145 18.07 32.01 10.72
CA PRO A 145 19.13 33.02 10.79
C PRO A 145 19.33 33.50 12.24
N SER A 146 20.58 33.51 12.67
CA SER A 146 21.04 34.06 13.95
C SER A 146 20.74 35.56 14.06
N PRO A 147 20.54 36.12 15.27
CA PRO A 147 20.30 37.55 15.46
C PRO A 147 21.56 38.37 15.16
N PRO A 148 21.43 39.63 14.69
CA PRO A 148 22.58 40.48 14.42
C PRO A 148 23.20 41.00 15.72
N ASP A 149 24.52 40.78 15.79
CA ASP A 149 25.44 41.23 16.82
C ASP A 149 25.62 42.76 16.70
N SER A 150 25.13 43.52 17.68
CA SER A 150 25.43 44.95 17.84
C SER A 150 26.35 45.13 19.05
N VAL A 151 27.64 45.33 18.75
CA VAL A 151 28.77 45.68 19.62
C VAL A 151 28.70 47.14 20.13
N PRO A 152 29.61 47.66 21.01
CA PRO A 152 30.01 47.20 22.34
C PRO A 152 30.18 48.37 23.40
N VAL A 153 30.54 48.00 24.64
CA VAL A 153 31.21 48.76 25.75
C VAL A 153 30.39 49.75 26.61
N PHE A 154 30.27 49.44 27.92
CA PHE A 154 30.76 50.27 29.06
C PHE A 154 30.80 49.42 30.36
N LEU A 155 32.00 49.17 30.90
CA LEU A 155 32.34 48.63 32.25
C LEU A 155 32.10 49.71 33.35
N PRO A 156 32.31 49.47 34.68
CA PRO A 156 32.36 48.25 35.52
C PRO A 156 31.57 48.36 36.87
N ASP A 157 31.56 47.26 37.64
CA ASP A 157 31.43 47.09 39.12
C ASP A 157 30.31 47.81 39.92
N PHE A 158 29.67 47.06 40.84
CA PHE A 158 29.49 47.39 42.27
C PHE A 158 28.43 46.49 42.95
N LEU A 159 28.91 45.57 43.78
CA LEU A 159 28.39 45.15 45.10
C LEU A 159 26.86 45.15 45.35
N SER A 160 26.31 43.96 45.62
CA SER A 160 25.53 43.72 46.85
C SER A 160 25.30 42.23 47.07
N ASP A 161 26.35 41.58 47.55
CA ASP A 161 26.22 40.50 48.53
C ASP A 161 25.54 41.11 49.77
N ARG A 162 24.21 40.96 49.87
CA ARG A 162 23.47 41.36 51.06
C ARG A 162 23.49 40.19 52.02
N GLY A 163 24.53 40.15 52.84
CA GLY A 163 24.53 39.37 54.06
C GLY A 163 23.27 39.64 54.88
N ARG A 164 22.65 38.58 55.35
CA ARG A 164 21.93 38.51 56.63
C ARG A 164 21.89 37.04 57.05
N ASP A 165 22.97 36.62 57.68
CA ASP A 165 22.86 35.90 58.94
C ASP A 165 23.16 36.91 60.04
N LEU A 166 22.18 37.16 60.90
CA LEU A 166 22.39 37.65 62.27
C LEU A 166 21.10 37.42 63.07
N ALA A 167 21.25 36.53 64.06
CA ALA A 167 20.50 36.38 65.31
C ALA A 167 19.08 35.81 65.26
#